data_AF-U5S5A0-F1
#
_entry.id   AF-U5S5A0-F1
#
_cell.length_a   1.000
_cell.length_b   1.000
_cell.length_c   1.000
_cell.angle_alpha   90.00
_cell.angle_beta   90.00
_cell.angle_gamma   90.00
#
_symmetry.space_group_name_H-M   'P 1'
#
loop_
_entity.id
_entity.type
_entity.pdbx_description
1 polymer ?
#
loop_
_entity_poly.entity_id
_entity_poly.type
_entity_poly.pdbx_seq_one_letter_code
_entity_poly.pdbx_strand_id
1 'polypeptide(L)'
;MLRSALRFFGAADIGVVELDENVKKLVYTYPRVAPYKRYEFEAVDKGYEDDEKWVIPSTKKLYVVSIVSQSSIDGYTTTPSWI
;
A
#
# COMPACT_ATOMS: atom_id res chain seq x y z
N MET A 1 -2.82 -17.34 -7.45
CA MET A 1 -3.73 -17.46 -6.28
C MET A 1 -4.09 -16.10 -5.68
N LEU A 2 -3.13 -15.21 -5.36
CA LEU A 2 -3.42 -13.88 -4.80
C LEU A 2 -4.44 -13.08 -5.62
N ARG A 3 -4.27 -12.97 -6.95
CA ARG A 3 -5.20 -12.27 -7.85
C ARG A 3 -6.64 -12.80 -7.75
N SER A 4 -6.80 -14.12 -7.71
CA SER A 4 -8.11 -14.77 -7.58
C SER A 4 -8.76 -14.47 -6.22
N ALA A 5 -7.99 -14.50 -5.14
CA ALA A 5 -8.49 -14.14 -3.81
C ALA A 5 -8.92 -12.66 -3.75
N LEU A 6 -8.10 -11.75 -4.27
CA LEU A 6 -8.45 -10.32 -4.32
C LEU A 6 -9.69 -10.07 -5.19
N ARG A 7 -9.85 -10.79 -6.30
CA ARG A 7 -11.06 -10.74 -7.13
C ARG A 7 -12.30 -11.22 -6.36
N PHE A 8 -12.16 -12.28 -5.59
CA PHE A 8 -13.23 -12.77 -4.71
C PHE A 8 -13.60 -11.73 -3.65
N PHE A 9 -12.63 -10.98 -3.12
CA PHE A 9 -12.86 -9.86 -2.21
C PHE A 9 -13.35 -8.56 -2.90
N GLY A 10 -13.73 -8.61 -4.18
CA GLY A 10 -14.35 -7.49 -4.88
C GLY A 10 -13.38 -6.51 -5.54
N ALA A 11 -12.09 -6.83 -5.65
CA ALA A 11 -11.15 -6.00 -6.41
C ALA A 11 -11.53 -6.00 -7.90
N ALA A 12 -11.73 -4.80 -8.46
CA ALA A 12 -12.04 -4.59 -9.86
C ALA A 12 -10.81 -4.79 -10.74
N ASP A 13 -9.66 -4.28 -10.29
CA ASP A 13 -8.36 -4.47 -10.92
C ASP A 13 -7.27 -4.68 -9.85
N ILE A 14 -6.21 -5.40 -10.22
CA ILE A 14 -5.09 -5.77 -9.34
C ILE A 14 -3.76 -5.53 -10.07
N GLY A 15 -2.96 -4.62 -9.53
CA GLY A 15 -1.56 -4.41 -9.90
C GLY A 15 -0.62 -5.06 -8.89
N VAL A 16 0.46 -5.68 -9.36
CA VAL A 16 1.53 -6.20 -8.51
C VAL A 16 2.87 -5.81 -9.11
N VAL A 17 3.70 -5.09 -8.36
CA VAL A 17 5.04 -4.65 -8.78
C VAL A 17 6.06 -4.97 -7.69
N GLU A 18 7.31 -5.22 -8.06
CA GLU A 18 8.39 -5.41 -7.08
C GLU A 18 8.71 -4.09 -6.38
N LEU A 19 9.00 -4.15 -5.08
CA LEU A 19 9.44 -3.00 -4.28
C LEU A 19 10.94 -2.76 -4.51
N ASP A 20 11.26 -2.24 -5.68
CA ASP A 20 12.62 -1.86 -6.06
C ASP A 20 13.03 -0.48 -5.50
N GLU A 21 14.25 -0.03 -5.82
CA GLU A 21 14.79 1.25 -5.35
C GLU A 21 13.97 2.47 -5.79
N ASN A 22 13.27 2.40 -6.92
CA ASN A 22 12.44 3.49 -7.39
C ASN A 22 11.09 3.49 -6.68
N VAL A 23 10.47 2.31 -6.52
CA VAL A 23 9.19 2.17 -5.82
C VAL A 23 9.33 2.51 -4.33
N LYS A 24 10.47 2.21 -3.70
CA LYS A 24 10.75 2.58 -2.30
C LYS A 24 10.62 4.09 -2.04
N LYS A 25 10.92 4.93 -3.04
CA LYS A 25 10.80 6.40 -2.92
C LYS A 25 9.35 6.88 -2.79
N LEU A 26 8.38 6.03 -3.13
CA LEU A 26 6.95 6.32 -2.97
C LEU A 26 6.44 6.07 -1.55
N VAL A 27 7.23 5.41 -0.70
CA VAL A 27 6.89 5.19 0.70
C VAL A 27 7.19 6.46 1.48
N TYR A 28 6.17 6.99 2.17
CA TYR A 28 6.35 8.15 3.04
C TYR A 28 7.40 7.86 4.12
N THR A 29 8.23 8.85 4.46
CA THR A 29 9.10 8.74 5.64
C THR A 29 8.29 8.80 6.94
N TYR A 30 7.26 9.66 6.97
CA TYR A 30 6.38 9.86 8.12
C TYR A 30 4.93 9.53 7.72
N PRO A 31 4.28 8.55 8.38
CA PRO A 31 2.89 8.21 8.11
C PRO A 31 1.96 9.33 8.60
N ARG A 32 0.89 9.60 7.84
CA ARG A 32 -0.16 10.55 8.25
C ARG A 32 -0.82 10.19 9.58
N VAL A 33 -1.02 8.90 9.84
CA VAL A 33 -1.75 8.39 11.02
C VAL A 33 -0.90 8.31 12.29
N ALA A 34 0.43 8.27 12.14
CA ALA A 34 1.39 8.19 13.23
C ALA A 34 2.62 9.05 12.89
N PRO A 35 2.49 10.39 12.86
CA PRO A 35 3.55 11.28 12.37
C PRO A 35 4.81 11.30 13.25
N TYR A 36 4.74 10.70 14.44
CA TYR A 36 5.85 10.51 15.36
C TYR A 36 6.66 9.23 15.07
N LYS A 37 6.13 8.29 14.26
CA LYS A 37 6.84 7.09 13.85
C LYS A 37 7.43 7.23 12.46
N ARG A 38 8.59 6.63 12.20
CA ARG A 38 9.22 6.63 10.88
C ARG A 38 9.11 5.28 10.16
N TYR A 39 8.89 5.29 8.85
CA TYR A 39 9.14 4.10 8.05
C TYR A 39 10.61 3.97 7.71
N GLU A 40 11.20 2.81 8.00
CA GLU A 40 12.61 2.53 7.74
C GLU A 40 12.81 1.19 7.04
N PHE A 41 13.83 1.12 6.18
CA PHE A 41 14.20 -0.12 5.51
C PHE A 41 15.46 -0.69 6.16
N GLU A 42 15.34 -1.84 6.82
CA GLU A 42 16.47 -2.48 7.51
C GLU A 42 16.70 -3.91 7.03
N ALA A 43 17.95 -4.36 7.14
CA ALA A 43 18.36 -5.71 6.78
C ALA A 43 17.96 -6.73 7.87
N VAL A 44 16.65 -6.86 8.10
CA VAL A 44 16.02 -7.81 9.04
C VAL A 44 15.21 -8.86 8.30
N ASP A 45 14.97 -10.02 8.94
CA ASP A 45 14.21 -11.13 8.32
C ASP A 45 12.69 -10.88 8.31
N LYS A 46 12.19 -10.19 9.34
CA LYS A 46 10.77 -9.85 9.54
C LYS A 46 10.66 -8.39 9.94
N GLY A 47 9.60 -7.75 9.46
CA GLY A 47 9.28 -6.37 9.85
C GLY A 47 8.89 -6.35 11.31
N TYR A 48 9.19 -5.24 11.98
CA TYR A 48 8.82 -5.02 13.38
C TYR A 48 8.42 -3.56 13.57
N GLU A 49 7.86 -3.32 14.74
CA GLU A 49 7.43 -2.02 15.21
C GLU A 49 8.00 -1.80 16.61
N ASP A 50 8.53 -0.60 16.84
CA ASP A 50 8.85 -0.09 18.17
C ASP A 50 8.13 1.26 18.37
N ASP A 51 8.47 1.98 19.44
CA ASP A 51 7.83 3.26 19.78
C ASP A 51 8.19 4.39 18.80
N GLU A 52 9.32 4.27 18.07
CA GLU A 52 9.90 5.31 17.22
C GLU A 52 9.75 5.02 15.71
N LYS A 53 9.68 3.76 15.30
CA LYS A 53 9.73 3.36 13.89
C LYS A 53 8.94 2.10 13.55
N TRP A 54 8.63 2.00 12.27
CA TRP A 54 8.06 0.87 11.57
C TRP A 54 9.06 0.39 10.53
N VAL A 55 9.56 -0.83 10.73
CA VAL A 55 10.64 -1.36 9.90
C VAL A 55 10.12 -2.30 8.83
N ILE A 56 10.48 -1.99 7.59
CA ILE A 56 10.22 -2.77 6.39
C ILE A 56 11.48 -3.59 6.07
N PRO A 57 11.39 -4.93 6.00
CA PRO A 57 12.53 -5.78 5.67
C PRO A 57 13.13 -5.48 4.29
N SER A 58 14.44 -5.32 4.21
CA SER A 58 15.18 -5.16 2.95
C SER A 58 15.87 -6.45 2.47
N THR A 59 15.95 -7.49 3.32
CA THR A 59 16.63 -8.77 2.99
C THR A 59 15.84 -9.64 2.01
N LYS A 60 14.54 -9.39 1.86
CA LYS A 60 13.62 -10.19 1.04
C LYS A 60 13.03 -9.34 -0.08
N LYS A 61 12.74 -9.99 -1.21
CA LYS A 61 11.95 -9.38 -2.28
C LYS A 61 10.53 -9.13 -1.77
N LEU A 62 10.14 -7.86 -1.72
CA LEU A 62 8.80 -7.41 -1.38
C LEU A 62 8.08 -6.91 -2.62
N TYR A 63 6.76 -6.85 -2.54
CA TYR A 63 5.90 -6.43 -3.65
C TYR A 63 4.88 -5.43 -3.16
N VAL A 64 4.60 -4.41 -3.97
CA VAL A 64 3.47 -3.51 -3.79
C VAL A 64 2.28 -4.10 -4.54
N VAL A 65 1.20 -4.31 -3.81
CA VAL A 65 -0.07 -4.81 -4.37
C VAL A 65 -1.07 -3.67 -4.34
N SER A 66 -1.46 -3.21 -5.52
CA SER A 66 -2.48 -2.18 -5.69
C SER A 66 -3.79 -2.84 -6.06
N ILE A 67 -4.86 -2.47 -5.36
CA ILE A 67 -6.22 -2.89 -5.68
C ILE A 67 -7.05 -1.66 -6.01
N VAL A 68 -7.90 -1.81 -7.02
CA VAL A 68 -8.87 -0.79 -7.39
C VAL A 68 -10.25 -1.36 -7.13
N SER A 69 -11.08 -0.64 -6.37
CA SER A 69 -12.51 -0.90 -6.29
C SER A 69 -13.23 -0.06 -7.35
N GLN A 70 -14.19 -0.68 -8.04
CA GLN A 70 -14.94 0.02 -9.07
C GLN A 70 -15.97 0.94 -8.42
N SER A 71 -15.87 2.24 -8.71
CA SER A 71 -16.90 3.22 -8.35
C SER A 71 -17.98 3.27 -9.43
N SER A 72 -19.21 3.67 -9.06
CA SER A 72 -20.29 3.86 -10.02
C SER A 72 -20.01 5.08 -10.92
N ILE A 73 -20.14 4.91 -12.23
CA ILE A 73 -20.00 6.02 -13.18
C ILE A 73 -21.09 7.08 -12.96
N ASP A 74 -22.35 6.66 -12.78
CA ASP A 74 -23.48 7.57 -12.56
C ASP A 74 -23.34 8.37 -11.26
N GLY A 75 -22.83 7.75 -10.20
CA GLY A 75 -22.51 8.46 -8.96
C GLY A 75 -21.40 9.50 -9.18
N TYR A 76 -20.35 9.13 -9.92
CA TYR A 76 -19.21 10.02 -10.14
C TYR A 76 -19.55 11.21 -11.06
N THR A 77 -20.42 11.05 -12.05
CA THR A 77 -20.84 12.16 -12.94
C THR A 77 -21.64 13.24 -12.22
N THR A 78 -22.18 12.92 -11.05
CA THR A 78 -22.90 13.88 -10.20
C THR A 78 -21.99 14.60 -9.20
N THR A 79 -20.73 14.19 -9.02
CA THR A 79 -19.79 14.88 -8.11
C THR A 79 -19.61 16.36 -8.52
N PRO A 80 -19.64 17.35 -7.59
CA PRO A 80 -19.67 17.25 -6.13
C PRO A 80 -21.07 17.37 -5.52
N SER A 81 -22.15 17.08 -6.25
CA SER A 81 -23.55 17.29 -5.83
C SER A 81 -24.05 16.43 -4.66
N TRP A 82 -23.14 15.85 -3.87
CA TRP A 82 -23.42 15.24 -2.57
C TRP A 82 -23.60 16.30 -1.45
N ILE A 83 -23.85 17.57 -1.86
CA ILE A 83 -24.38 18.67 -1.06
C ILE A 83 -25.83 18.90 -1.45
#